data_AF-A0A8X6T5T0-F1
#
_entry.id   AF-A0A8X6T5T0-F1
#
_cell.length_a   1.000
_cell.length_b   1.000
_cell.length_c   1.000
_cell.angle_alpha   90.00
_cell.angle_beta   90.00
_cell.angle_gamma   90.00
#
_symmetry.space_group_name_H-M   'P 1'
#
loop_
_entity.id
_entity.type
_entity.pdbx_description
1 polymer ?
#
loop_
_entity_poly.entity_id
_entity_poly.type
_entity_poly.pdbx_seq_one_letter_code
_entity_poly.pdbx_strand_id
1 'polypeptide(L)'
;MTDLDYAWQFIKRLVKNNELYAAKCSTGWEGEYVAKPGSSSGVICCYTYDYTDKNDVKRAADVIRGVYYYPTNMFYKTDNVTYAGRYRHLGDKFVSTYKHTLDNKMYERDPVIRYQWNLVNV
;
A
#
# COMPACT_ATOMS: atom_id res chain seq x y z
N MET A 1 2.37 23.20 -0.70
CA MET A 1 1.66 21.96 -0.37
C MET A 1 1.96 20.97 -1.47
N THR A 2 2.55 19.82 -1.14
CA THR A 2 2.91 18.77 -2.10
C THR A 2 1.71 17.89 -2.46
N ASP A 3 1.81 17.09 -3.52
CA ASP A 3 0.78 16.07 -3.84
C ASP A 3 0.59 15.07 -2.70
N LEU A 4 1.68 14.75 -1.98
CA LEU A 4 1.65 13.90 -0.79
C LEU A 4 0.83 14.56 0.34
N ASP A 5 1.04 15.85 0.60
CA ASP A 5 0.28 16.60 1.60
C ASP A 5 -1.21 16.64 1.25
N TYR A 6 -1.52 16.81 -0.05
CA TYR A 6 -2.90 16.83 -0.54
C TYR A 6 -3.57 15.47 -0.35
N ALA A 7 -2.93 14.39 -0.81
CA ALA A 7 -3.42 13.02 -0.60
C ALA A 7 -3.62 12.70 0.90
N TRP A 8 -2.68 13.14 1.74
CA TRP A 8 -2.73 12.90 3.19
C TRP A 8 -3.95 13.53 3.87
N GLN A 9 -4.48 14.65 3.36
CA GLN A 9 -5.72 15.24 3.91
C GLN A 9 -6.91 14.28 3.78
N PHE A 10 -7.03 13.56 2.65
CA PHE A 10 -8.10 12.58 2.43
C PHE A 10 -7.91 11.35 3.32
N ILE A 11 -6.69 10.81 3.37
CA ILE A 11 -6.41 9.61 4.18
C ILE A 11 -6.66 9.86 5.67
N LYS A 12 -6.28 11.04 6.19
CA LYS A 12 -6.61 11.41 7.58
C LYS A 12 -8.10 11.41 7.87
N ARG A 13 -8.94 11.85 6.92
CA ARG A 13 -10.39 11.85 7.08
C ARG A 13 -10.93 10.43 7.15
N LEU A 14 -10.48 9.54 6.26
CA LEU A 14 -10.86 8.13 6.30
C LEU A 14 -10.54 7.47 7.65
N VAL A 15 -9.35 7.72 8.22
CA VAL A 15 -9.00 7.21 9.55
C VAL A 15 -9.90 7.81 10.64
N LYS A 16 -10.15 9.13 10.62
CA LYS A 16 -11.04 9.78 11.60
C LYS A 16 -12.48 9.28 11.56
N ASN A 17 -12.95 8.86 10.39
CA ASN A 17 -14.28 8.33 10.18
C ASN A 17 -14.39 6.81 10.44
N ASN A 18 -13.32 6.16 10.89
CA ASN A 18 -13.22 4.70 11.01
C ASN A 18 -13.40 3.94 9.68
N GLU A 19 -13.15 4.59 8.55
CA GLU A 19 -13.14 3.94 7.22
C GLU A 19 -11.79 3.27 6.93
N LEU A 20 -10.72 3.68 7.61
CA LEU A 20 -9.42 3.00 7.62
C LEU A 20 -8.98 2.73 9.06
N TYR A 21 -8.36 1.58 9.30
CA TYR A 21 -7.90 1.19 10.64
C TYR A 21 -6.81 2.12 11.17
N ALA A 22 -5.75 2.32 10.38
CA ALA A 22 -4.68 3.27 10.71
C ALA A 22 -3.92 3.69 9.46
N ALA A 23 -3.22 4.82 9.53
CA ALA A 23 -2.32 5.26 8.48
C ALA A 23 -1.14 6.06 9.01
N LYS A 24 -0.02 6.03 8.29
CA LYS A 24 1.14 6.90 8.50
C LYS A 24 1.60 7.50 7.18
N CYS A 25 2.17 8.70 7.24
CA CYS A 25 2.76 9.40 6.10
C CYS A 25 4.25 9.61 6.36
N SER A 26 5.09 9.39 5.35
CA SER A 26 6.51 9.76 5.43
C SER A 26 6.65 11.27 5.58
N THR A 27 7.58 11.71 6.41
CA THR A 27 8.00 13.12 6.47
C THR A 27 8.79 13.49 5.21
N GLY A 28 8.83 14.77 4.87
CA GLY A 28 9.82 15.29 3.92
C GLY A 28 11.21 15.15 4.54
N TRP A 29 11.91 14.06 4.22
CA TRP A 29 13.30 13.86 4.62
C TRP A 29 14.21 14.50 3.58
N GLU A 30 15.04 15.46 4.00
CA GLU A 30 15.94 16.21 3.12
C GLU A 30 17.27 15.46 2.84
N GLY A 31 17.57 14.39 3.57
CA GLY A 31 18.79 13.61 3.39
C GLY A 31 18.68 12.54 2.29
N GLU A 32 19.80 11.91 1.95
CA GLU A 32 19.79 10.82 0.97
C GLU A 32 19.07 9.58 1.51
N TYR A 33 18.05 9.14 0.79
CA TYR A 33 17.46 7.83 1.01
C TYR A 33 18.30 6.79 0.27
N VAL A 34 19.12 6.02 1.00
CA VAL A 34 20.07 5.04 0.44
C VAL A 34 19.42 4.08 -0.57
N ALA A 35 18.16 3.70 -0.35
CA ALA A 35 17.43 2.80 -1.25
C ALA A 35 16.87 3.49 -2.51
N LYS A 36 16.76 4.83 -2.55
CA LYS A 36 16.44 5.62 -3.74
C LYS A 36 17.15 6.99 -3.71
N PRO A 37 18.45 7.05 -4.04
CA PRO A 37 19.18 8.31 -4.11
C PRO A 37 18.49 9.29 -5.06
N GLY A 38 18.40 10.57 -4.66
CA GLY A 38 17.76 11.64 -5.46
C GLY A 38 16.23 11.59 -5.56
N SER A 39 15.56 10.67 -4.88
CA SER A 39 14.08 10.62 -4.87
C SER A 39 13.51 11.54 -3.79
N SER A 40 12.65 12.48 -4.19
CA SER A 40 11.81 13.28 -3.29
C SER A 40 10.43 12.66 -3.04
N SER A 41 10.21 11.42 -3.47
CA SER A 41 8.90 10.76 -3.38
C SER A 41 8.64 10.22 -1.98
N GLY A 42 7.59 10.71 -1.33
CA GLY A 42 7.08 10.15 -0.07
C GLY A 42 6.13 8.97 -0.27
N VAL A 43 5.74 8.35 0.85
CA VAL A 43 4.78 7.25 0.90
C VAL A 43 3.74 7.49 1.99
N ILE A 44 2.51 7.09 1.71
CA ILE A 44 1.46 6.91 2.73
C ILE A 44 1.26 5.40 2.87
N CYS A 45 1.38 4.89 4.09
CA CYS A 45 1.05 3.49 4.40
C CYS A 45 -0.27 3.47 5.17
N CYS A 46 -1.25 2.75 4.64
CA CYS A 46 -2.51 2.45 5.31
C CYS A 46 -2.48 0.99 5.78
N TYR A 47 -3.08 0.72 6.92
CA TYR A 47 -3.07 -0.59 7.57
C TYR A 47 -4.49 -1.16 7.64
N THR A 48 -4.59 -2.48 7.58
CA THR A 48 -5.77 -3.24 8.01
C THR A 48 -5.40 -4.06 9.24
N TYR A 49 -6.41 -4.53 9.98
CA TYR A 49 -6.17 -5.31 11.19
C TYR A 49 -5.71 -6.73 10.87
N ASP A 50 -6.37 -7.37 9.90
CA ASP A 50 -6.08 -8.73 9.46
C ASP A 50 -5.89 -8.74 7.93
N TYR A 51 -4.76 -9.28 7.47
CA TYR A 51 -4.51 -9.39 6.03
C TYR A 51 -5.20 -10.60 5.40
N THR A 52 -5.67 -11.55 6.19
CA THR A 52 -6.40 -12.72 5.72
C THR A 52 -7.87 -12.41 5.44
N ASP A 53 -8.41 -11.33 6.03
CA ASP A 53 -9.69 -10.74 5.64
C ASP A 53 -9.56 -9.97 4.33
N LYS A 54 -9.72 -10.70 3.23
CA LYS A 54 -9.64 -10.16 1.86
C LYS A 54 -10.72 -9.10 1.60
N ASN A 55 -11.89 -9.22 2.24
CA ASN A 55 -12.94 -8.22 2.09
C ASN A 55 -12.49 -6.88 2.68
N ASP A 56 -11.92 -6.89 3.89
CA ASP A 56 -11.44 -5.66 4.51
C ASP A 56 -10.25 -5.06 3.76
N VAL A 57 -9.31 -5.88 3.28
CA VAL A 57 -8.18 -5.43 2.44
C VAL A 57 -8.68 -4.74 1.17
N LYS A 58 -9.65 -5.35 0.48
CA LYS A 58 -10.23 -4.76 -0.73
C LYS A 58 -11.00 -3.48 -0.41
N ARG A 59 -11.87 -3.52 0.60
CA ARG A 59 -12.65 -2.38 1.08
C ARG A 59 -11.75 -1.18 1.40
N ALA A 60 -10.65 -1.40 2.12
CA ALA A 60 -9.67 -0.37 2.44
C ALA A 60 -9.06 0.26 1.18
N ALA A 61 -8.70 -0.54 0.18
CA ALA A 61 -8.20 -0.03 -1.09
C ALA A 61 -9.27 0.72 -1.91
N ASP A 62 -10.51 0.22 -1.94
CA ASP A 62 -11.62 0.85 -2.63
C ASP A 62 -11.93 2.24 -2.06
N VAL A 63 -12.02 2.38 -0.72
CA VAL A 63 -12.29 3.69 -0.09
C VAL A 63 -11.17 4.69 -0.36
N ILE A 64 -9.91 4.24 -0.42
CA ILE A 64 -8.77 5.11 -0.78
C ILE A 64 -8.92 5.62 -2.21
N ARG A 65 -9.24 4.75 -3.18
CA ARG A 65 -9.45 5.18 -4.58
C ARG A 65 -10.68 6.08 -4.73
N GLY A 66 -11.70 5.87 -3.91
CA GLY A 66 -12.93 6.66 -3.93
C GLY A 66 -12.71 8.12 -3.56
N VAL A 67 -11.72 8.42 -2.71
CA VAL A 67 -11.46 9.80 -2.23
C VAL A 67 -10.26 10.46 -2.89
N TYR A 68 -9.36 9.72 -3.54
CA TYR A 68 -8.16 10.25 -4.17
C TYR A 68 -7.81 9.50 -5.45
N TYR A 69 -7.57 10.26 -6.53
CA TYR A 69 -7.12 9.68 -7.79
C TYR A 69 -5.66 9.21 -7.70
N TYR A 70 -5.47 7.90 -7.53
CA TYR A 70 -4.16 7.25 -7.51
C TYR A 70 -3.92 6.45 -8.80
N PRO A 71 -3.17 6.99 -9.80
CA PRO A 71 -3.09 6.44 -11.16
C PRO A 71 -2.21 5.18 -11.29
N THR A 72 -1.94 4.47 -10.20
CA THR A 72 -1.11 3.27 -10.20
C THR A 72 -1.72 2.16 -9.35
N ASN A 73 -1.13 0.97 -9.40
CA ASN A 73 -1.54 -0.15 -8.55
C ASN A 73 -1.15 0.11 -7.09
N MET A 74 -2.07 -0.15 -6.16
CA MET A 74 -1.75 -0.18 -4.73
C MET A 74 -1.29 -1.58 -4.35
N PHE A 75 -0.17 -1.66 -3.64
CA PHE A 75 0.41 -2.93 -3.21
C PHE A 75 0.26 -3.08 -1.70
N TYR A 76 -0.22 -4.24 -1.28
CA TYR A 76 -0.31 -4.60 0.13
C TYR A 76 0.90 -5.46 0.53
N LYS A 77 1.61 -5.06 1.58
CA LYS A 77 2.73 -5.80 2.16
C LYS A 77 2.37 -6.14 3.61
N THR A 78 2.52 -7.41 4.01
CA THR A 78 2.27 -7.81 5.39
C THR A 78 3.41 -7.40 6.31
N ASP A 79 3.10 -7.21 7.59
CA ASP A 79 4.10 -6.90 8.61
C ASP A 79 5.11 -8.04 8.78
N ASN A 80 4.69 -9.30 8.62
CA ASN A 80 5.60 -10.45 8.63
C ASN A 80 6.75 -10.33 7.61
N VAL A 81 6.47 -9.80 6.41
CA VAL A 81 7.51 -9.58 5.39
C VAL A 81 8.44 -8.44 5.80
N THR A 82 7.92 -7.41 6.48
CA THR A 82 8.71 -6.32 7.06
C THR A 82 9.60 -6.81 8.21
N TYR A 83 9.06 -7.60 9.14
CA TYR A 83 9.82 -8.22 10.24
C TYR A 83 10.90 -9.18 9.74
N ALA A 84 10.64 -9.89 8.65
CA ALA A 84 11.63 -10.75 8.00
C ALA A 84 12.72 -9.98 7.24
N GLY A 85 12.73 -8.63 7.28
CA GLY A 85 13.73 -7.81 6.61
C GLY A 85 13.65 -7.86 5.08
N ARG A 86 12.54 -8.31 4.51
CA ARG A 86 12.43 -8.51 3.06
C ARG A 86 12.02 -7.23 2.35
N TYR A 87 12.92 -6.73 1.51
CA TYR A 87 12.75 -5.49 0.78
C TYR A 87 13.29 -5.59 -0.65
N ARG A 88 12.62 -4.92 -1.58
CA ARG A 88 13.02 -4.93 -3.00
C ARG A 88 14.43 -4.38 -3.22
N HIS A 89 14.83 -3.35 -2.48
CA HIS A 89 16.18 -2.77 -2.58
C HIS A 89 17.27 -3.70 -2.01
N LEU A 90 16.89 -4.73 -1.24
CA LEU A 90 17.78 -5.79 -0.76
C LEU A 90 17.72 -7.06 -1.64
N GLY A 91 16.99 -7.01 -2.77
CA GLY A 91 16.90 -8.11 -3.74
C GLY A 91 15.59 -8.91 -3.70
N ASP A 92 14.71 -8.71 -2.72
CA ASP A 92 13.43 -9.42 -2.64
C ASP A 92 12.41 -8.90 -3.66
N LYS A 93 12.20 -9.65 -4.75
CA LYS A 93 11.32 -9.22 -5.86
C LYS A 93 9.82 -9.38 -5.57
N PHE A 94 9.44 -10.16 -4.56
CA PHE A 94 8.06 -10.65 -4.36
C PHE A 94 7.54 -10.36 -2.95
N VAL A 95 7.67 -9.11 -2.49
CA VAL A 95 7.37 -8.70 -1.12
C VAL A 95 5.88 -8.39 -0.85
N SER A 96 5.08 -8.17 -1.89
CA SER A 96 3.67 -7.79 -1.76
C SER A 96 2.75 -8.99 -1.87
N THR A 97 1.79 -9.11 -0.95
CA THR A 97 0.78 -10.18 -0.91
C THR A 97 -0.39 -9.86 -1.84
N TYR A 98 -0.90 -8.63 -1.80
CA TYR A 98 -2.02 -8.20 -2.64
C TYR A 98 -1.63 -7.04 -3.56
N LYS A 99 -2.40 -6.89 -4.64
CA LYS A 99 -2.34 -5.79 -5.59
C LYS A 99 -3.76 -5.36 -5.95
N HIS A 100 -4.10 -4.10 -5.71
CA HIS A 100 -5.36 -3.48 -6.10
C HIS A 100 -5.15 -2.56 -7.30
N THR A 101 -5.93 -2.76 -8.36
CA THR A 101 -5.74 -2.15 -9.68
C THR A 101 -6.70 -0.98 -9.92
N LEU A 102 -6.48 -0.22 -11.00
CA LEU A 102 -7.31 0.95 -11.34
C LEU A 102 -8.76 0.58 -11.71
N ASP A 103 -9.00 -0.66 -12.14
CA ASP A 103 -10.34 -1.20 -12.44
C ASP A 103 -11.02 -1.84 -11.22
N ASN A 104 -10.60 -1.45 -10.00
CA ASN A 104 -11.13 -1.92 -8.72
C ASN A 104 -11.07 -3.45 -8.51
N LYS A 105 -10.15 -4.13 -9.21
CA LYS A 105 -9.86 -5.54 -8.98
C LYS A 105 -8.77 -5.71 -7.95
N MET A 106 -8.87 -6.77 -7.15
CA MET A 106 -7.83 -7.18 -6.23
C MET A 106 -7.25 -8.52 -6.68
N TYR A 107 -5.93 -8.62 -6.62
CA TYR A 107 -5.19 -9.84 -6.92
C TYR A 107 -4.37 -10.24 -5.70
N GLU A 108 -4.24 -11.53 -5.47
CA GLU A 108 -3.36 -12.15 -4.49
C GLU A 108 -2.19 -12.81 -5.19
N ARG A 109 -1.01 -12.70 -4.62
CA ARG A 109 0.19 -13.36 -5.16
C ARG A 109 0.08 -14.86 -4.91
N ASP A 110 0.36 -15.64 -5.94
CA ASP A 110 0.34 -17.10 -5.82
C ASP A 110 1.39 -17.58 -4.78
N PRO A 111 1.02 -18.45 -3.83
CA PRO A 111 1.92 -18.90 -2.78
C PRO A 111 3.04 -19.82 -3.30
N VAL A 112 2.83 -20.49 -4.43
CA VAL A 112 3.78 -21.43 -5.05
C VAL A 112 4.53 -20.73 -6.17
N ILE A 113 3.80 -20.14 -7.13
CA ILE A 113 4.35 -19.49 -8.32
C ILE A 113 4.48 -17.99 -8.05
N ARG A 114 5.52 -17.58 -7.31
CA ARG A 114 5.64 -16.21 -6.73
C ARG A 114 5.54 -15.04 -7.71
N TYR A 115 5.70 -15.23 -9.02
CA TYR A 115 5.52 -14.18 -10.03
C TYR A 115 4.08 -14.06 -10.55
N GLN A 116 3.22 -15.03 -10.25
CA GLN A 116 1.83 -15.08 -10.67
C GLN A 116 0.91 -14.32 -9.70
N TRP A 117 -0.15 -13.75 -10.27
CA TRP A 117 -1.21 -13.04 -9.57
C TRP A 117 -2.55 -13.70 -9.87
N ASN A 118 -3.27 -14.09 -8.84
CA ASN A 118 -4.58 -14.72 -8.92
C ASN A 118 -5.66 -13.69 -8.57
N LEU A 119 -6.72 -13.59 -9.37
CA LEU A 119 -7.83 -12.69 -9.10
C LEU A 119 -8.53 -13.11 -7.81
N VAL A 120 -8.80 -12.16 -6.92
CA VAL A 120 -9.60 -12.37 -5.72
C VAL A 120 -11.03 -11.92 -6.00
N ASN A 121 -11.98 -12.86 -5.91
CA ASN A 121 -13.39 -12.59 -6.10
C ASN A 121 -14.04 -12.25 -4.74
N VAL A 122 -13.84 -11.01 -4.31
CA VAL A 122 -14.45 -10.39 -3.11
C VAL A 122 -14.94 -8.99 -3.43
#